data_AF-A0A409YYG9-F1
#
_entry.id   AF-A0A409YYG9-F1
#
_cell.length_a   1.000
_cell.length_b   1.000
_cell.length_c   1.000
_cell.angle_alpha   90.00
_cell.angle_beta   90.00
_cell.angle_gamma   90.00
#
_symmetry.space_group_name_H-M   'P 1'
#
loop_
_entity.id
_entity.type
_entity.pdbx_description
1 polymer ?
#
loop_
_entity_poly.entity_id
_entity_poly.type
_entity_poly.pdbx_seq_one_letter_code
_entity_poly.pdbx_strand_id
1 'polypeptide(L)'
;GDAHELLQARPQVAVGRQARTTLTWLRDFADHEALDLWNARFSDETYRGKHFLPLRDAQDRLLRPTTKKGGSWLPAFAGGYNSHSARAVRAIMGHAPIGEYYHRFNIPESTRCVCGRFGSRDHILGSCRKFKFHAGYPYYIWDLDGFLFANRRAFSFSALRTQRPGDEEGIG
;
A
#
# COMPACT_ATOMS: atom_id res chain seq x y z
N GLY A 1 -9.06 -43.41 9.81
CA GLY A 1 -10.25 -42.85 9.16
C GLY A 1 -10.85 -41.88 10.15
N ASP A 2 -10.23 -40.70 10.27
CA ASP A 2 -10.50 -39.81 11.42
C ASP A 2 -10.78 -38.36 10.96
N ALA A 3 -10.37 -37.99 9.75
CA ALA A 3 -10.63 -36.66 9.19
C ALA A 3 -12.09 -36.50 8.69
N HIS A 4 -12.75 -37.59 8.30
CA HIS A 4 -14.12 -37.55 7.77
C HIS A 4 -15.17 -37.48 8.89
N GLU A 5 -14.91 -38.08 10.06
CA GLU A 5 -15.81 -38.01 11.23
C GLU A 5 -15.78 -36.62 11.88
N LEU A 6 -14.62 -35.95 11.90
CA LEU A 6 -14.50 -34.59 12.44
C LEU A 6 -15.25 -33.52 11.62
N LEU A 7 -15.51 -33.77 10.33
CA LEU A 7 -16.31 -32.87 9.47
C LEU A 7 -17.83 -33.04 9.69
N GLN A 8 -18.27 -34.19 10.19
CA GLN A 8 -19.69 -34.44 10.49
C GLN A 8 -20.12 -33.83 11.84
N ALA A 9 -19.17 -33.51 12.71
CA ALA A 9 -19.42 -32.83 14.00
C ALA A 9 -19.59 -31.29 13.88
N ARG A 10 -20.02 -30.78 12.71
CA ARG A 10 -20.44 -29.36 12.65
C ARG A 10 -21.72 -29.21 13.45
N PRO A 11 -21.77 -28.34 14.48
CA PRO A 11 -23.02 -28.05 15.17
C PRO A 11 -23.98 -27.45 14.14
N GLN A 12 -24.96 -28.24 13.70
CA GLN A 12 -26.03 -27.76 12.85
C GLN A 12 -26.89 -26.84 13.69
N VAL A 13 -26.91 -25.56 13.33
CA VAL A 13 -27.84 -24.60 13.94
C VAL A 13 -29.23 -25.01 13.48
N ALA A 14 -30.08 -25.40 14.43
CA ALA A 14 -31.44 -25.85 14.15
C ALA A 14 -32.20 -24.79 13.33
N VAL A 15 -32.87 -25.25 12.26
CA VAL A 15 -33.71 -24.41 11.39
C VAL A 15 -34.76 -23.72 12.27
N GLY A 16 -34.71 -22.39 12.32
CA GLY A 16 -35.61 -21.56 13.13
C GLY A 16 -35.00 -20.86 14.35
N ARG A 17 -33.73 -21.14 14.72
CA ARG A 17 -33.01 -20.30 15.71
C ARG A 17 -32.46 -19.02 15.05
N GLN A 18 -32.54 -17.89 15.76
CA GLN A 18 -32.11 -16.57 15.27
C GLN A 18 -30.68 -16.63 14.68
N ALA A 19 -30.50 -16.06 13.48
CA ALA A 19 -29.22 -16.03 12.76
C ALA A 19 -28.05 -15.42 13.57
N ARG A 20 -28.36 -14.68 14.65
CA ARG A 20 -27.43 -14.06 15.61
C ARG A 20 -26.53 -15.03 16.38
N THR A 21 -26.76 -16.35 16.31
CA THR A 21 -25.92 -17.34 17.03
C THR A 21 -25.10 -18.25 16.10
N THR A 22 -25.07 -17.99 14.79
CA THR A 22 -24.22 -18.77 13.88
C THR A 22 -22.76 -18.29 13.95
N LEU A 23 -21.80 -19.21 13.77
CA LEU A 23 -20.36 -18.85 13.73
C LEU A 23 -20.06 -17.84 12.61
N THR A 24 -20.74 -17.96 11.47
CA THR A 24 -20.62 -17.00 10.36
C THR A 24 -21.07 -15.61 10.80
N TRP A 25 -22.24 -15.50 11.45
CA TRP A 25 -22.72 -14.22 11.96
C TRP A 25 -21.76 -13.60 12.98
N LEU A 26 -21.22 -14.40 13.91
CA LEU A 26 -20.24 -13.92 14.89
C LEU A 26 -18.97 -13.37 14.22
N ARG A 27 -18.49 -14.02 13.15
CA ARG A 27 -17.35 -13.54 12.35
C ARG A 27 -17.68 -12.24 11.62
N ASP A 28 -18.82 -12.19 10.94
CA ASP A 28 -19.26 -11.00 10.21
C ASP A 28 -19.49 -9.80 11.13
N PHE A 29 -20.00 -10.06 12.35
CA PHE A 29 -20.17 -9.05 13.40
C PHE A 29 -18.82 -8.53 13.91
N ALA A 30 -17.90 -9.44 14.27
CA ALA A 30 -16.56 -9.05 14.72
C ALA A 30 -15.79 -8.29 13.63
N ASP A 31 -15.91 -8.70 12.36
CA ASP A 31 -15.31 -8.02 11.22
C ASP A 31 -15.90 -6.61 11.03
N HIS A 32 -17.22 -6.43 11.21
CA HIS A 32 -17.85 -5.10 11.15
C HIS A 32 -17.35 -4.18 12.26
N GLU A 33 -17.40 -4.64 13.51
CA GLU A 33 -16.95 -3.85 14.66
C GLU A 33 -15.46 -3.45 14.53
N ALA A 34 -14.61 -4.40 14.12
CA ALA A 34 -13.19 -4.13 13.87
C ALA A 34 -13.00 -3.12 12.73
N LEU A 35 -13.77 -3.24 11.65
CA LEU A 35 -13.71 -2.35 10.51
C LEU A 35 -14.19 -0.94 10.85
N ASP A 36 -15.25 -0.80 11.62
CA ASP A 36 -15.79 0.49 12.06
C ASP A 36 -14.81 1.19 12.99
N LEU A 37 -14.27 0.46 13.98
CA LEU A 37 -13.22 0.99 14.85
C LEU A 37 -11.98 1.44 14.07
N TRP A 38 -11.53 0.62 13.11
CA TRP A 38 -10.38 0.96 12.29
C TRP A 38 -10.66 2.19 11.43
N ASN A 39 -11.84 2.30 10.82
CA ASN A 39 -12.22 3.45 10.01
C ASN A 39 -12.35 4.74 10.83
N ALA A 40 -12.89 4.64 12.04
CA ALA A 40 -12.96 5.76 12.98
C ALA A 40 -11.54 6.28 13.31
N ARG A 41 -10.64 5.37 13.72
CA ARG A 41 -9.24 5.73 14.00
C ARG A 41 -8.50 6.23 12.77
N PHE A 42 -8.69 5.60 11.62
CA PHE A 42 -8.01 6.00 10.38
C PHE A 42 -8.43 7.39 9.89
N SER A 43 -9.64 7.83 10.23
CA SER A 43 -10.12 9.18 9.91
C SER A 43 -9.37 10.26 10.70
N ASP A 44 -8.85 9.92 11.88
CA ASP A 44 -7.96 10.79 12.67
C ASP A 44 -6.56 10.87 12.03
N GLU A 45 -6.13 12.08 11.71
CA GLU A 45 -4.83 12.35 11.09
C GLU A 45 -3.65 11.99 12.01
N THR A 46 -3.82 12.11 13.33
CA THR A 46 -2.77 11.78 14.30
C THR A 46 -2.53 10.27 14.35
N TYR A 47 -3.60 9.47 14.29
CA TYR A 47 -3.53 8.01 14.21
C TYR A 47 -2.97 7.55 12.86
N ARG A 48 -3.41 8.16 11.76
CA ARG A 48 -2.94 7.83 10.41
C ARG A 48 -1.45 8.15 10.23
N GLY A 49 -1.00 9.24 10.83
CA GLY A 49 0.37 9.72 10.76
C GLY A 49 0.73 10.37 9.41
N LYS A 50 1.85 11.10 9.41
CA LYS A 50 2.34 11.88 8.25
C LYS A 50 2.94 11.04 7.11
N HIS A 51 3.30 9.78 7.38
CA HIS A 51 3.95 8.91 6.39
C HIS A 51 2.96 8.07 5.60
N PHE A 52 1.68 8.04 5.97
CA PHE A 52 0.65 7.45 5.12
C PHE A 52 0.25 8.47 4.03
N LEU A 53 -0.01 8.02 2.80
CA LEU A 53 -0.51 8.87 1.72
C LEU A 53 -2.04 8.75 1.64
N PRO A 54 -2.81 9.74 2.12
CA PRO A 54 -4.26 9.71 2.01
C PRO A 54 -4.69 9.99 0.57
N LEU A 55 -5.19 8.97 -0.12
CA LEU A 55 -5.74 9.09 -1.47
C LEU A 55 -7.26 9.09 -1.43
N ARG A 56 -7.88 9.65 -2.46
CA ARG A 56 -9.34 9.72 -2.62
C ARG A 56 -9.85 8.99 -3.84
N ASP A 57 -11.13 8.64 -3.79
CA ASP A 57 -11.87 8.09 -4.92
C ASP A 57 -12.50 9.17 -5.83
N ALA A 58 -13.23 8.74 -6.86
CA ALA A 58 -13.92 9.60 -7.83
C ALA A 58 -15.03 10.46 -7.23
N GLN A 59 -15.45 10.17 -6.00
CA GLN A 59 -16.43 10.93 -5.25
C GLN A 59 -15.78 11.83 -4.19
N ASP A 60 -14.46 12.06 -4.29
CA ASP A 60 -13.66 12.82 -3.33
C ASP A 60 -13.70 12.25 -1.91
N ARG A 61 -13.98 10.95 -1.75
CA ARG A 61 -13.98 10.30 -0.43
C ARG A 61 -12.61 9.74 -0.14
N LEU A 62 -12.14 9.96 1.09
CA LEU A 62 -10.92 9.32 1.58
C LEU A 62 -11.04 7.81 1.43
N LEU A 63 -10.05 7.21 0.78
CA LEU A 63 -9.99 5.77 0.66
C LEU A 63 -9.76 5.15 2.03
N ARG A 64 -10.71 4.30 2.40
CA ARG A 64 -10.80 3.70 3.73
C ARG A 64 -10.24 2.27 3.71
N PRO A 65 -9.64 1.81 4.82
CA PRO A 65 -9.30 0.41 4.98
C PRO A 65 -10.54 -0.49 4.87
N THR A 66 -10.34 -1.73 4.45
CA THR A 66 -11.39 -2.76 4.40
C THR A 66 -10.80 -4.16 4.46
N THR A 67 -11.57 -5.08 5.00
CA THR A 67 -11.23 -6.51 5.11
C THR A 67 -11.52 -7.29 3.81
N LYS A 68 -12.23 -6.69 2.86
CA LYS A 68 -12.71 -7.38 1.65
C LYS A 68 -11.86 -7.05 0.43
N LYS A 69 -11.23 -8.07 -0.16
CA LYS A 69 -10.57 -8.04 -1.50
C LYS A 69 -9.60 -6.86 -1.73
N GLY A 70 -8.97 -6.34 -0.67
CA GLY A 70 -8.06 -5.19 -0.76
C GLY A 70 -8.72 -3.85 -1.08
N GLY A 71 -10.05 -3.78 -0.95
CA GLY A 71 -10.84 -2.56 -1.06
C GLY A 71 -10.78 -1.85 -2.38
N SER A 72 -10.99 -0.53 -2.35
CA SER A 72 -10.87 0.34 -3.53
C SER A 72 -9.40 0.59 -3.93
N TRP A 73 -8.45 0.16 -3.10
CA TRP A 73 -7.02 0.37 -3.34
C TRP A 73 -6.45 -0.62 -4.35
N LEU A 74 -6.52 -1.92 -4.06
CA LEU A 74 -5.89 -2.93 -4.90
C LEU A 74 -6.43 -2.98 -6.34
N PRO A 75 -7.76 -2.92 -6.59
CA PRO A 75 -8.30 -2.93 -7.95
C PRO A 75 -7.78 -1.79 -8.82
N ALA A 76 -7.50 -0.62 -8.23
CA ALA A 76 -6.98 0.53 -8.98
C ALA A 76 -5.57 0.28 -9.52
N PHE A 77 -4.75 -0.52 -8.83
CA PHE A 77 -3.38 -0.84 -9.23
C PHE A 77 -3.23 -2.23 -9.89
N ALA A 78 -4.29 -3.05 -9.88
CA ALA A 78 -4.27 -4.44 -10.34
C ALA A 78 -4.00 -4.58 -11.84
N GLY A 79 -4.27 -3.54 -12.64
CA GLY A 79 -3.97 -3.54 -14.08
C GLY A 79 -2.48 -3.48 -14.44
N GLY A 80 -1.59 -3.20 -13.46
CA GLY A 80 -0.19 -2.82 -13.71
C GLY A 80 0.88 -3.90 -13.46
N TYR A 81 0.53 -5.17 -13.24
CA TYR A 81 1.43 -6.26 -12.74
C TYR A 81 1.79 -6.15 -11.25
N ASN A 82 2.15 -7.27 -10.59
CA ASN A 82 2.45 -7.35 -9.15
C ASN A 82 3.48 -6.31 -8.67
N SER A 83 4.45 -5.96 -9.51
CA SER A 83 5.47 -4.96 -9.20
C SER A 83 4.90 -3.54 -9.11
N HIS A 84 3.84 -3.22 -9.86
CA HIS A 84 3.14 -1.95 -9.77
C HIS A 84 2.40 -1.83 -8.44
N SER A 85 1.58 -2.82 -8.08
CA SER A 85 0.87 -2.82 -6.79
C SER A 85 1.83 -2.75 -5.60
N ALA A 86 2.97 -3.45 -5.66
CA ALA A 86 3.98 -3.38 -4.62
C ALA A 86 4.61 -1.98 -4.49
N ARG A 87 4.83 -1.27 -5.61
CA ARG A 87 5.33 0.12 -5.59
C ARG A 87 4.26 1.08 -5.04
N ALA A 88 2.99 0.88 -5.40
CA ALA A 88 1.88 1.65 -4.84
C ALA A 88 1.78 1.48 -3.32
N VAL A 89 1.78 0.23 -2.82
CA VAL A 89 1.76 -0.06 -1.38
C VAL A 89 2.93 0.61 -0.66
N ARG A 90 4.15 0.50 -1.20
CA ARG A 90 5.33 1.15 -0.63
C ARG A 90 5.21 2.67 -0.60
N ALA A 91 4.71 3.28 -1.67
CA ALA A 91 4.48 4.72 -1.74
C ALA A 91 3.42 5.15 -0.72
N ILE A 92 2.30 4.42 -0.64
CA ILE A 92 1.18 4.73 0.25
C ILE A 92 1.57 4.63 1.71
N MET A 93 2.24 3.55 2.11
CA MET A 93 2.60 3.32 3.51
C MET A 93 3.87 4.07 3.96
N GLY A 94 4.58 4.76 3.05
CA GLY A 94 5.86 5.39 3.38
C GLY A 94 6.99 4.39 3.62
N HIS A 95 6.89 3.19 3.03
CA HIS A 95 7.86 2.08 3.12
C HIS A 95 8.65 1.88 1.83
N ALA A 96 8.71 2.92 0.98
CA ALA A 96 9.53 2.85 -0.20
C ALA A 96 11.03 2.90 0.16
N PRO A 97 11.88 2.09 -0.49
CA PRO A 97 13.34 2.11 -0.29
C PRO A 97 13.94 3.34 -0.97
N ILE A 98 13.63 4.51 -0.41
CA ILE A 98 14.08 5.83 -0.84
C ILE A 98 14.82 6.51 0.32
N GLY A 99 15.42 7.67 0.06
CA GLY A 99 16.26 8.33 1.04
C GLY A 99 15.58 8.66 2.37
N GLU A 100 14.30 9.01 2.36
CA GLU A 100 13.51 9.20 3.59
C GLU A 100 13.44 7.94 4.45
N TYR A 101 13.26 6.76 3.84
CA TYR A 101 13.23 5.49 4.54
C TYR A 101 14.62 5.15 5.11
N TYR A 102 15.67 5.25 4.31
CA TYR A 102 17.03 4.95 4.78
C TYR A 102 17.47 5.88 5.91
N HIS A 103 17.13 7.16 5.82
CA HIS A 103 17.38 8.13 6.89
C HIS A 103 16.61 7.78 8.17
N ARG A 104 15.31 7.46 8.06
CA ARG A 104 14.48 7.12 9.23
C ARG A 104 14.97 5.89 9.99
N PHE A 105 15.52 4.91 9.27
CA PHE A 105 15.96 3.63 9.83
C PHE A 105 17.49 3.51 9.98
N ASN A 106 18.24 4.61 9.80
CA ASN A 106 19.71 4.63 9.89
C ASN A 106 20.41 3.56 9.02
N ILE A 107 19.90 3.32 7.82
CA ILE A 107 20.47 2.36 6.86
C ILE A 107 21.59 3.05 6.09
N PRO A 108 22.79 2.45 5.94
CA PRO A 108 23.97 3.06 5.30
C PRO A 108 23.86 3.03 3.76
N GLU A 109 22.74 3.53 3.24
CA GLU A 109 22.43 3.65 1.82
C GLU A 109 22.27 5.13 1.45
N SER A 110 22.38 5.45 0.16
CA SER A 110 22.27 6.84 -0.29
C SER A 110 20.88 7.42 0.03
N THR A 111 20.86 8.55 0.74
CA THR A 111 19.63 9.30 1.02
C THR A 111 19.24 10.25 -0.12
N ARG A 112 20.03 10.30 -1.20
CA ARG A 112 19.80 11.20 -2.33
C ARG A 112 18.89 10.59 -3.39
N CYS A 113 17.99 11.41 -3.90
CA CYS A 113 17.25 11.19 -5.13
C CYS A 113 18.21 11.20 -6.33
N VAL A 114 17.79 10.60 -7.45
CA VAL A 114 18.51 10.64 -8.74
C VAL A 114 18.74 12.05 -9.29
N CYS A 115 18.02 13.06 -8.79
CA CYS A 115 18.24 14.47 -9.13
C CYS A 115 19.28 15.16 -8.23
N GLY A 116 19.80 14.47 -7.21
CA GLY A 116 20.78 14.99 -6.25
C GLY A 116 20.21 15.54 -4.93
N ARG A 117 18.90 15.83 -4.85
CA ARG A 117 18.24 16.30 -3.61
C ARG A 117 17.93 15.15 -2.64
N PHE A 118 17.49 15.45 -1.43
CA PHE A 118 17.01 14.42 -0.49
C PHE A 118 15.83 13.63 -1.10
N GLY A 119 15.92 12.31 -1.07
CA GLY A 119 14.96 11.39 -1.67
C GLY A 119 13.74 11.12 -0.79
N SER A 120 12.93 12.15 -0.52
CA SER A 120 11.64 11.98 0.15
C SER A 120 10.50 11.66 -0.82
N ARG A 121 9.43 11.05 -0.30
CA ARG A 121 8.21 10.84 -1.09
C ARG A 121 7.66 12.16 -1.62
N ASP A 122 7.64 13.20 -0.79
CA ASP A 122 7.19 14.55 -1.13
C ASP A 122 7.98 15.17 -2.27
N HIS A 123 9.30 15.00 -2.25
CA HIS A 123 10.14 15.45 -3.35
C HIS A 123 9.83 14.67 -4.64
N ILE A 124 9.81 13.33 -4.57
CA ILE A 124 9.63 12.46 -5.73
C ILE A 124 8.27 12.71 -6.42
N LEU A 125 7.20 12.79 -5.64
CA LEU A 125 5.85 12.99 -6.15
C LEU A 125 5.59 14.46 -6.53
N GLY A 126 6.03 15.41 -5.70
CA GLY A 126 5.59 16.80 -5.82
C GLY A 126 6.48 17.70 -6.67
N SER A 127 7.78 17.40 -6.81
CA SER A 127 8.71 18.41 -7.39
C SER A 127 9.94 17.86 -8.14
N CYS A 128 10.14 16.54 -8.18
CA CYS A 128 11.35 15.99 -8.78
C CYS A 128 11.29 15.97 -10.31
N ARG A 129 12.01 16.92 -10.93
CA ARG A 129 12.13 17.08 -12.40
C ARG A 129 12.66 15.87 -13.18
N LYS A 130 13.16 14.83 -12.50
CA LYS A 130 13.64 13.59 -13.13
C LYS A 130 12.55 12.52 -13.26
N PHE A 131 11.41 12.71 -12.60
CA PHE A 131 10.23 11.86 -12.78
C PHE A 131 9.27 12.53 -13.77
N LYS A 132 8.56 11.70 -14.54
CA LYS A 132 7.55 12.13 -15.51
C LYS A 132 6.21 12.35 -14.80
N PHE A 133 5.35 13.17 -15.39
CA PHE A 133 3.99 13.44 -14.92
C PHE A 133 3.94 14.20 -13.59
N HIS A 134 3.79 15.52 -13.68
CA HIS A 134 3.62 16.42 -12.53
C HIS A 134 2.27 17.13 -12.64
N ALA A 135 1.18 16.43 -12.35
CA ALA A 135 -0.12 17.08 -12.16
C ALA A 135 -0.25 17.74 -10.76
N GLY A 136 0.77 17.59 -9.92
CA GLY A 136 0.74 17.95 -8.50
C GLY A 136 1.08 16.73 -7.62
N TYR A 137 1.07 16.92 -6.31
CA TYR A 137 1.15 15.79 -5.37
C TYR A 137 -0.13 14.94 -5.49
N PRO A 138 -0.05 13.59 -5.60
CA PRO A 138 -1.21 12.74 -5.79
C PRO A 138 -2.30 13.00 -4.75
N TYR A 139 -3.50 13.32 -5.22
CA TYR A 139 -4.67 13.56 -4.37
C TYR A 139 -5.69 12.43 -4.56
N TYR A 140 -5.86 11.98 -5.79
CA TYR A 140 -6.70 10.83 -6.14
C TYR A 140 -5.88 9.58 -6.41
N ILE A 141 -6.53 8.42 -6.31
CA ILE A 141 -5.85 7.13 -6.53
C ILE A 141 -5.29 6.97 -7.95
N TRP A 142 -5.99 7.49 -8.96
CA TRP A 142 -5.51 7.45 -10.35
C TRP A 142 -4.34 8.39 -10.62
N ASP A 143 -4.15 9.45 -9.82
CA ASP A 143 -2.97 10.31 -9.93
C ASP A 143 -1.71 9.51 -9.58
N LEU A 144 -1.79 8.71 -8.50
CA LEU A 144 -0.70 7.83 -8.09
C LEU A 144 -0.49 6.71 -9.11
N ASP A 145 -1.57 6.06 -9.58
CA ASP A 145 -1.48 5.00 -10.59
C ASP A 145 -0.80 5.50 -11.88
N GLY A 146 -1.27 6.64 -12.41
CA GLY A 146 -0.69 7.28 -13.59
C GLY A 146 0.80 7.65 -13.40
N PHE A 147 1.15 8.21 -12.23
CA PHE A 147 2.55 8.48 -11.88
C PHE A 147 3.40 7.20 -11.89
N LEU A 148 2.93 6.13 -11.25
CA LEU A 148 3.66 4.86 -11.14
C LEU A 148 3.76 4.12 -12.49
N PHE A 149 2.77 4.31 -13.36
CA PHE A 149 2.78 3.80 -14.73
C PHE A 149 3.85 4.51 -15.56
N ALA A 150 3.89 5.84 -15.51
CA ALA A 150 4.88 6.66 -16.21
C ALA A 150 6.32 6.47 -15.67
N ASN A 151 6.45 6.12 -14.39
CA ASN A 151 7.73 6.03 -13.69
C ASN A 151 7.98 4.62 -13.12
N ARG A 152 8.29 3.66 -13.99
CA ARG A 152 8.46 2.23 -13.64
C ARG A 152 9.46 1.95 -12.51
N ARG A 153 10.45 2.83 -12.30
CA ARG A 153 11.45 2.67 -11.23
C ARG A 153 11.06 3.34 -9.92
N ALA A 154 10.09 4.26 -9.88
CA ALA A 154 9.72 4.97 -8.65
C ALA A 154 9.28 3.99 -7.55
N PHE A 155 9.76 4.22 -6.32
CA PHE A 155 9.42 3.41 -5.13
C PHE A 155 9.69 1.90 -5.24
N SER A 156 10.57 1.50 -6.16
CA SER A 156 11.10 0.14 -6.26
C SER A 156 12.45 0.04 -5.52
N PHE A 157 12.85 -1.18 -5.12
CA PHE A 157 14.20 -1.42 -4.59
C PHE A 157 15.32 -1.07 -5.57
N SER A 158 15.01 -0.99 -6.87
CA SER A 158 15.94 -0.62 -7.93
C SER A 158 15.90 0.87 -8.28
N ALA A 159 15.07 1.68 -7.60
CA ALA A 159 14.90 3.11 -7.88
C ALA A 159 16.19 3.91 -7.70
N LEU A 160 17.02 3.49 -6.74
CA LEU A 160 18.26 4.15 -6.36
C LEU A 160 19.53 3.46 -6.91
N ARG A 161 19.39 2.34 -7.62
CA ARG A 161 20.51 1.68 -8.31
C ARG A 161 20.84 2.43 -9.60
N THR A 162 21.43 3.61 -9.46
CA THR A 162 22.10 4.31 -10.57
C THR A 162 23.49 4.81 -10.17
N GLN A 163 24.05 4.31 -9.06
CA GLN A 163 25.45 4.55 -8.70
C GLN A 163 26.06 3.26 -8.13
N ARG A 164 26.38 2.31 -9.00
CA ARG A 164 27.59 1.50 -8.79
C ARG A 164 28.59 1.97 -9.84
N PRO A 165 29.66 2.69 -9.47
CA PRO A 165 30.86 2.72 -10.29
C PRO A 165 31.57 1.38 -10.06
N GLY A 166 31.74 0.56 -11.10
CA GLY A 166 32.48 -0.70 -10.97
C GLY A 166 32.17 -1.83 -11.95
N ASP A 167 31.50 -1.57 -13.08
CA ASP A 167 31.43 -2.55 -14.19
C ASP A 167 32.32 -2.10 -15.37
N GLU A 168 33.47 -1.50 -15.07
CA GLU A 168 34.62 -1.40 -15.99
C GLU A 168 35.81 -2.06 -15.30
N GLU A 169 36.57 -2.85 -16.08
CA GLU A 169 37.63 -3.81 -15.72
C GLU A 169 37.12 -5.24 -15.39
N GLY A 170 37.34 -6.26 -16.21
CA GLY A 170 38.21 -6.35 -17.37
C GLY A 170 38.01 -7.66 -18.12
N ILE A 171 38.44 -7.59 -19.37
CA ILE A 171 38.66 -8.68 -20.29
C ILE A 171 39.88 -9.45 -19.75
N GLY A 172 39.74 -10.76 -19.59
CA GLY A 172 40.79 -11.70 -19.20
C GLY A 172 40.28 -13.12 -19.27
#